data_AF-A0A7L1H595-F1
#
_entry.id   AF-A0A7L1H595-F1
#
_cell.length_a   1.000
_cell.length_b   1.000
_cell.length_c   1.000
_cell.angle_alpha   90.00
_cell.angle_beta   90.00
_cell.angle_gamma   90.00
#
_symmetry.space_group_name_H-M   'P 1'
#
loop_
_entity.id
_entity.type
_entity.pdbx_description
1 polymer ?
#
loop_
_entity_poly.entity_id
_entity_poly.type
_entity_poly.pdbx_seq_one_letter_code
_entity_poly.pdbx_strand_id
1 'polypeptide(L)' 'PHKCREETPFLVLLVVTKPEDAASRNAIRQTWGNQSSVPGVSILRLFLLGVHPVFRREMQGMLEEESELHGDLL' A
#
# COMPACT_ATOMS: atom_id res chain seq x y z
N PRO A 1 -6.81 9.01 -2.54
CA PRO A 1 -6.90 10.31 -1.83
C PRO A 1 -7.90 10.39 -0.63
N HIS A 2 -8.77 9.38 -0.42
CA HIS A 2 -9.81 9.43 0.63
C HIS A 2 -9.47 8.69 1.93
N LYS A 3 -8.37 7.90 1.95
CA LYS A 3 -7.98 7.04 3.10
C LYS A 3 -7.82 7.78 4.45
N CYS A 4 -7.51 9.08 4.45
CA CYS A 4 -7.39 9.87 5.68
C CYS A 4 -8.64 10.73 5.98
N ARG A 5 -9.70 10.64 5.17
CA ARG A 5 -10.92 11.45 5.35
C ARG A 5 -11.97 10.75 6.22
N GLU A 6 -12.04 9.42 6.12
CA GLU A 6 -13.06 8.63 6.80
C GLU A 6 -12.69 8.37 8.27
N GLU A 7 -11.40 8.25 8.56
CA GLU A 7 -10.88 8.09 9.91
C GLU A 7 -9.61 8.93 10.11
N THR A 8 -9.39 9.41 11.34
CA THR A 8 -8.13 10.05 11.75
C THR A 8 -7.21 8.95 12.28
N PRO A 9 -6.21 8.49 11.50
CA PRO A 9 -5.36 7.39 11.94
C PRO A 9 -4.51 7.81 13.14
N PHE A 10 -4.36 6.91 14.11
CA PHE A 10 -3.40 7.08 15.20
C PHE A 10 -1.96 6.92 14.70
N LEU A 11 -1.75 5.99 13.76
CA LEU A 11 -0.45 5.70 13.15
C LEU A 11 -0.58 5.58 11.64
N VAL A 12 0.30 6.26 10.91
CA VAL A 12 0.46 6.11 9.46
C VAL A 12 1.77 5.37 9.18
N LEU A 13 1.67 4.21 8.55
CA LEU A 13 2.80 3.44 8.03
C LEU A 13 2.99 3.79 6.55
N LEU A 14 4.03 4.58 6.27
CA LEU A 14 4.41 4.92 4.90
C LEU A 14 5.59 4.05 4.47
N VAL A 15 5.34 3.12 3.57
CA VAL A 15 6.29 2.04 3.25
C VAL A 15 6.77 2.18 1.81
N VAL A 16 8.06 2.42 1.62
CA VAL A 16 8.63 2.51 0.27
C VAL A 16 8.89 1.11 -0.27
N THR A 17 8.35 0.80 -1.46
CA THR A 17 8.61 -0.46 -2.16
C THR A 17 8.85 -0.24 -3.64
N LYS A 18 9.46 -1.21 -4.30
CA LYS A 18 9.63 -1.17 -5.76
C LYS A 18 8.32 -1.56 -6.46
N PRO A 19 7.99 -0.96 -7.61
CA PRO A 19 6.80 -1.29 -8.39
C PRO A 19 6.58 -2.79 -8.60
N GLU A 20 7.64 -3.50 -8.96
CA GLU A 20 7.65 -4.94 -9.25
C GLU A 20 7.48 -5.85 -8.03
N ASP A 21 7.60 -5.32 -6.81
CA ASP A 21 7.68 -6.12 -5.58
C ASP A 21 6.32 -6.28 -4.87
N ALA A 22 5.34 -6.82 -5.60
CA ALA A 22 4.01 -7.11 -5.06
C ALA A 22 4.04 -8.18 -3.95
N ALA A 23 4.99 -9.11 -4.01
CA ALA A 23 5.15 -10.15 -2.99
C ALA A 23 5.52 -9.56 -1.62
N SER A 24 6.49 -8.63 -1.57
CA SER A 24 6.83 -7.93 -0.34
C SER A 24 5.66 -7.11 0.18
N ARG A 25 4.94 -6.39 -0.69
CA ARG A 25 3.74 -5.65 -0.28
C ARG A 25 2.72 -6.58 0.37
N ASN A 26 2.40 -7.71 -0.25
CA ASN A 26 1.46 -8.70 0.30
C ASN A 26 1.91 -9.30 1.64
N ALA A 27 3.20 -9.64 1.77
CA ALA A 27 3.74 -10.11 3.04
C ALA A 27 3.57 -9.05 4.14
N ILE A 28 3.84 -7.77 3.83
CA ILE A 28 3.63 -6.65 4.75
C ILE A 28 2.13 -6.51 5.11
N ARG A 29 1.22 -6.66 4.13
CA ARG A 29 -0.24 -6.61 4.38
C ARG A 29 -0.68 -7.65 5.41
N GLN A 30 -0.11 -8.84 5.33
CA GLN A 30 -0.48 -10.00 6.14
C GLN A 30 0.28 -10.10 7.47
N THR A 31 1.32 -9.29 7.67
CA THR A 31 2.16 -9.32 8.86
C THR A 31 2.11 -7.98 9.61
N TRP A 32 3.25 -7.34 9.82
CA TRP A 32 3.38 -6.13 10.66
C TRP A 32 2.61 -4.92 10.12
N GLY A 33 2.28 -4.91 8.82
CA GLY A 33 1.50 -3.84 8.20
C GLY A 33 -0.01 -4.03 8.30
N ASN A 34 -0.50 -5.10 8.93
CA ASN A 34 -1.93 -5.36 9.06
C ASN A 34 -2.62 -4.25 9.88
N GLN A 35 -3.58 -3.55 9.24
CA GLN A 35 -4.28 -2.40 9.81
C GLN A 35 -5.22 -2.77 10.97
N SER A 36 -5.54 -4.06 11.13
CA SER A 36 -6.40 -4.57 12.21
C SER A 36 -5.62 -5.38 13.26
N SER A 37 -4.28 -5.31 13.23
CA SER A 37 -3.42 -6.07 14.15
C SER A 37 -3.56 -5.66 15.62
N VAL A 38 -3.98 -4.42 15.89
CA VAL A 38 -4.16 -3.89 17.24
C VAL A 38 -5.61 -3.43 17.43
N PRO A 39 -6.42 -4.14 18.23
CA PRO A 39 -7.81 -3.77 18.48
C PRO A 39 -7.95 -2.33 19.03
N GLY A 40 -8.86 -1.55 18.45
CA GLY A 40 -9.16 -0.19 18.90
C GLY A 40 -8.15 0.88 18.47
N VAL A 41 -7.10 0.52 17.73
CA VAL A 41 -6.12 1.49 17.18
C VAL A 41 -6.32 1.60 15.67
N SER A 42 -6.63 2.80 15.19
CA SER A 42 -6.71 3.07 13.74
C SER A 42 -5.30 3.20 13.16
N ILE A 43 -4.87 2.19 12.39
CA ILE A 43 -3.58 2.18 11.69
C ILE A 43 -3.85 2.28 10.19
N LEU A 44 -3.24 3.27 9.53
CA LEU A 44 -3.29 3.41 8.08
C LEU A 44 -1.95 2.98 7.47
N ARG A 45 -1.96 2.01 6.57
CA ARG A 45 -0.78 1.62 5.78
C ARG A 45 -0.94 2.12 4.34
N LEU A 46 0.11 2.77 3.83
CA LEU A 46 0.24 3.20 2.44
C LEU A 46 1.62 2.79 1.91
N PHE A 47 1.66 2.31 0.67
CA PHE A 47 2.90 2.02 -0.05
C PHE A 47 3.25 3.18 -0.96
N LEU A 48 4.47 3.72 -0.82
CA LEU A 48 5.02 4.68 -1.77
C LEU A 48 5.77 3.94 -2.86
N LEU A 49 5.34 4.13 -4.10
CA LEU A 49 5.99 3.54 -5.27
C LEU A 49 6.74 4.60 -6.08
N GLY A 50 7.90 4.18 -6.59
CA GLY A 50 8.56 4.91 -7.66
C GLY A 50 7.98 4.52 -9.02
N VAL A 51 8.63 4.99 -10.09
CA VAL A 51 8.33 4.52 -11.43
C VAL A 51 9.40 3.54 -11.86
N HIS A 52 9.00 2.39 -12.40
CA HIS A 52 9.97 1.42 -12.91
C HIS A 52 10.74 2.05 -14.10
N PRO A 53 12.08 2.00 -14.12
CA PRO A 53 12.89 2.75 -15.08
C PRO A 53 12.75 2.26 -16.52
N VAL A 54 12.52 0.96 -16.72
CA VAL A 54 12.42 0.33 -18.04
C VAL A 54 10.98 -0.10 -18.35
N PHE A 55 10.43 -0.98 -17.52
CA PHE A 55 9.11 -1.61 -17.72
C PHE A 55 7.92 -0.79 -17.19
N ARG A 56 7.89 0.54 -17.40
CA ARG A 56 6.80 1.40 -16.88
C ARG A 56 5.43 0.96 -17.39
N ARG A 57 5.30 0.71 -18.70
CA ARG A 57 4.00 0.41 -19.33
C ARG A 57 3.49 -0.96 -18.94
N GLU A 58 4.39 -1.92 -18.88
CA GLU A 58 4.13 -3.31 -18.52
C GLU A 58 3.70 -3.40 -17.05
N MET A 59 4.30 -2.57 -16.18
CA MET A 59 3.97 -2.54 -14.76
C MET A 59 2.65 -1.81 -14.47
N GLN A 60 2.22 -0.88 -15.34
CA GLN A 60 1.05 -0.03 -15.12
C GLN A 60 -0.22 -0.85 -14.85
N GLY A 61 -0.52 -1.84 -15.70
CA GLY A 61 -1.74 -2.64 -15.54
C GLY A 61 -1.76 -3.44 -14.24
N MET A 62 -0.64 -4.07 -13.86
CA MET A 62 -0.56 -4.82 -12.61
C MET A 62 -0.70 -3.92 -11.38
N LEU A 63 -0.15 -2.70 -11.41
CA LEU A 63 -0.29 -1.74 -10.32
C LEU A 63 -1.70 -1.17 -10.22
N GLU A 64 -2.38 -0.95 -11.36
CA GLU A 64 -3.77 -0.53 -11.39
C GLU A 64 -4.67 -1.59 -10.76
N GLU A 65 -4.54 -2.86 -11.16
CA GLU A 65 -5.26 -3.98 -10.55
C GLU A 65 -4.99 -4.08 -9.03
N GLU A 66 -3.73 -3.95 -8.61
CA GLU A 66 -3.39 -3.97 -7.18
C GLU A 66 -3.99 -2.76 -6.42
N SER A 67 -3.96 -1.58 -7.04
CA SER A 67 -4.52 -0.36 -6.48
C SER A 67 -6.04 -0.44 -6.36
N GLU A 68 -6.74 -1.05 -7.32
CA GLU A 68 -8.18 -1.29 -7.24
C GLU A 68 -8.52 -2.26 -6.09
N LEU A 69 -7.72 -3.31 -5.92
CA LEU A 69 -7.97 -4.32 -4.90
C LEU A 69 -7.71 -3.83 -3.46
N HIS A 70 -6.66 -3.03 -3.26
CA HIS A 70 -6.20 -2.66 -1.91
C HIS A 70 -6.36 -1.16 -1.58
N GLY A 71 -6.32 -0.30 -2.60
CA GLY A 71 -6.43 1.16 -2.47
C GLY A 71 -5.33 1.79 -1.63
N ASP A 72 -4.19 1.12 -1.47
CA ASP A 72 -3.10 1.52 -0.58
C ASP A 72 -1.80 1.91 -1.29
N LEU A 73 -1.81 2.05 -2.63
CA LEU A 73 -0.67 2.50 -3.42
C LEU A 73 -0.69 4.02 -3.63
N LEU A 74 0.49 4.64 -3.54
CA LEU A 74 0.77 6.05 -3.84
C LEU A 74 1.85 6.19 -4.90
#